data_AF-A0A6C0BCG1-F1
#
_entry.id   AF-A0A6C0BCG1-F1
#
_cell.length_a   1.000
_cell.length_b   1.000
_cell.length_c   1.000
_cell.angle_alpha   90.00
_cell.angle_beta   90.00
_cell.angle_gamma   90.00
#
_symmetry.space_group_name_H-M   'P 1'
#
loop_
_entity.id
_entity.type
_entity.pdbx_description
1 polymer ?
#
loop_
_entity_poly.entity_id
_entity_poly.type
_entity_poly.pdbx_seq_one_letter_code
_entity_poly.pdbx_strand_id
1 'polypeptide(L)'
;MNSNIITSETELFKKNLCKSYILECKINGINLNIKKYRKLLIFVYSELKYELQSIEFIDVIIKNSLLVIYQKELKSNGYQYYDSLGLSIRCADSKKTLREILNILKQKKENIELKLQLANGEIVYFVMLSRFNYIMI
;
A
#
# COMPACT_ATOMS: atom_id res chain seq x y z
N MET A 1 15.17 -23.09 -2.32
CA MET A 1 14.89 -22.03 -1.32
C MET A 1 13.41 -22.13 -0.98
N ASN A 2 13.05 -22.50 0.26
CA ASN A 2 11.65 -22.59 0.68
C ASN A 2 11.05 -21.19 0.75
N SER A 3 10.21 -20.85 -0.22
CA SER A 3 9.40 -19.64 -0.20
C SER A 3 8.30 -19.78 0.84
N ASN A 4 8.33 -18.95 1.88
CA ASN A 4 7.21 -18.82 2.81
C ASN A 4 6.10 -18.02 2.13
N ILE A 5 5.07 -18.72 1.65
CA ILE A 5 3.86 -18.12 1.11
C ILE A 5 2.96 -17.71 2.28
N ILE A 6 2.62 -16.44 2.34
CA ILE A 6 1.76 -15.81 3.33
C ILE A 6 0.50 -15.31 2.63
N THR A 7 -0.66 -15.80 3.05
CA THR A 7 -1.96 -15.38 2.51
C THR A 7 -2.71 -14.46 3.48
N SER A 8 -2.25 -14.35 4.73
CA SER A 8 -2.85 -13.53 5.76
C SER A 8 -2.09 -12.21 5.98
N GLU A 9 -2.83 -11.11 6.04
CA GLU A 9 -2.30 -9.81 6.45
C GLU A 9 -1.65 -9.86 7.85
N THR A 10 -2.25 -10.60 8.79
CA THR A 10 -1.75 -10.66 10.18
C THR A 10 -0.39 -11.32 10.25
N GLU A 11 -0.15 -12.34 9.43
CA GLU A 11 1.15 -13.02 9.33
C GLU A 11 2.20 -12.13 8.66
N LEU A 12 1.82 -11.40 7.62
CA LEU A 12 2.70 -10.44 6.96
C LEU A 12 3.17 -9.35 7.94
N PHE A 13 2.25 -8.77 8.74
CA PHE A 13 2.58 -7.70 9.68
C PHE A 13 3.27 -8.16 10.97
N LYS A 14 3.30 -9.46 11.26
CA LYS A 14 4.20 -10.03 12.28
C LYS A 14 5.68 -9.94 11.86
N LYS A 15 5.98 -9.89 10.56
CA LYS A 15 7.35 -9.75 10.05
C LYS A 15 7.91 -8.34 10.28
N ASN A 16 9.25 -8.23 10.28
CA ASN A 16 9.92 -6.94 10.29
C ASN A 16 10.07 -6.42 8.85
N LEU A 17 9.15 -5.54 8.44
CA LEU A 17 9.15 -4.90 7.12
C LEU A 17 10.03 -3.64 7.06
N CYS A 18 10.75 -3.30 8.13
CA CYS A 18 11.66 -2.16 8.10
C CYS A 18 12.81 -2.47 7.14
N LYS A 19 13.11 -1.53 6.23
CA LYS A 19 14.15 -1.65 5.19
C LYS A 19 13.94 -2.81 4.20
N SER A 20 12.79 -3.47 4.21
CA SER A 20 12.47 -4.45 3.17
C SER A 20 12.31 -3.76 1.80
N TYR A 21 12.44 -4.54 0.74
CA TYR A 21 12.21 -4.06 -0.61
C TYR A 21 11.38 -5.06 -1.42
N ILE A 22 10.68 -4.51 -2.40
CA ILE A 22 9.80 -5.29 -3.27
C ILE A 22 10.68 -5.84 -4.40
N LEU A 23 10.72 -7.16 -4.50
CA LEU A 23 11.37 -7.88 -5.60
C LEU A 23 10.45 -7.95 -6.80
N GLU A 24 9.21 -8.37 -6.57
CA GLU A 24 8.16 -8.53 -7.58
C GLU A 24 6.84 -8.02 -7.00
N CYS A 25 6.04 -7.37 -7.83
CA CYS A 25 4.70 -6.92 -7.49
C CYS A 25 3.80 -7.17 -8.69
N LYS A 26 2.64 -7.79 -8.43
CA LYS A 26 1.57 -7.91 -9.42
C LYS A 26 0.28 -7.37 -8.84
N ILE A 27 -0.46 -6.61 -9.62
CA ILE A 27 -1.84 -6.23 -9.30
C ILE A 27 -2.73 -6.79 -10.42
N ASN A 28 -3.76 -7.55 -10.05
CA ASN A 28 -4.64 -8.25 -10.99
C ASN A 28 -3.87 -9.07 -12.04
N GLY A 29 -2.75 -9.69 -11.65
CA GLY A 29 -1.88 -10.47 -12.52
C GLY A 29 -0.90 -9.65 -13.38
N ILE A 30 -1.02 -8.32 -13.41
CA ILE A 30 -0.13 -7.42 -14.18
C ILE A 30 1.13 -7.14 -13.37
N ASN A 31 2.30 -7.46 -13.94
CA ASN A 31 3.59 -7.16 -13.32
C ASN A 31 3.88 -5.65 -13.29
N LEU A 32 4.22 -5.15 -12.10
CA LEU A 32 4.62 -3.77 -11.88
C LEU A 32 6.12 -3.70 -11.59
N ASN A 33 6.84 -2.83 -12.32
CA ASN A 33 8.26 -2.56 -12.07
C ASN A 33 8.44 -1.60 -10.89
N ILE A 34 8.00 -2.02 -9.70
CA ILE A 34 7.98 -1.19 -8.49
C ILE A 34 8.76 -1.89 -7.37
N LYS A 35 9.87 -1.27 -6.97
CA LYS A 35 10.80 -1.85 -5.98
C LYS A 35 10.65 -1.30 -4.56
N LYS A 36 9.78 -0.31 -4.34
CA LYS A 36 9.61 0.41 -3.06
C LYS A 36 8.14 0.68 -2.76
N TYR A 37 7.75 0.53 -1.50
CA TYR A 37 6.38 0.75 -1.04
C TYR A 37 5.84 2.14 -1.38
N ARG A 38 6.63 3.21 -1.19
CA ARG A 38 6.19 4.58 -1.54
C ARG A 38 5.84 4.72 -3.02
N LYS A 39 6.61 4.09 -3.91
CA LYS A 39 6.32 4.10 -5.36
C LYS A 39 5.05 3.30 -5.67
N LEU A 40 4.82 2.18 -4.96
CA LEU A 40 3.60 1.40 -5.08
C LEU A 40 2.38 2.18 -4.60
N LEU A 41 2.50 2.88 -3.47
CA LEU A 41 1.44 3.74 -2.95
C LEU A 41 1.09 4.85 -3.96
N ILE A 42 2.10 5.54 -4.51
CA ILE A 42 1.89 6.58 -5.54
C ILE A 42 1.20 6.00 -6.79
N PHE A 43 1.61 4.81 -7.24
CA PHE A 43 0.97 4.11 -8.35
C PHE A 43 -0.50 3.81 -8.04
N VAL A 44 -0.78 3.22 -6.89
CA VAL A 44 -2.16 2.92 -6.49
C VAL A 44 -3.00 4.21 -6.43
N TYR A 45 -2.47 5.29 -5.86
CA TYR A 45 -3.13 6.61 -5.86
C TYR A 45 -3.31 7.21 -7.27
N SER A 46 -2.39 7.00 -8.20
CA SER A 46 -2.56 7.51 -9.57
C SER A 46 -3.69 6.80 -10.28
N GLU A 47 -3.84 5.48 -10.06
CA GLU A 47 -4.99 4.73 -10.56
C GLU A 47 -6.31 5.22 -9.94
N LEU A 48 -6.28 5.71 -8.69
CA LEU A 48 -7.46 6.36 -8.09
C LEU A 48 -7.82 7.66 -8.78
N LYS A 49 -6.83 8.46 -9.21
CA LYS A 49 -7.07 9.78 -9.80
C LYS A 49 -7.93 9.71 -11.07
N TYR A 50 -7.84 8.61 -11.81
CA TYR A 50 -8.68 8.36 -12.98
C TYR A 50 -10.12 7.95 -12.61
N GLU A 51 -10.33 7.40 -11.41
CA GLU A 51 -11.63 6.96 -10.88
C GLU A 51 -12.34 7.98 -9.98
N LEU A 52 -11.74 9.16 -9.74
CA LEU A 52 -12.21 10.24 -8.83
C LEU A 52 -13.56 10.89 -9.19
N GLN A 53 -14.43 10.24 -9.96
CA GLN A 53 -15.80 10.71 -10.17
C GLN A 53 -16.72 10.42 -8.96
N SER A 54 -16.29 9.65 -7.94
CA SER A 54 -17.10 9.35 -6.74
C SER A 54 -16.49 9.90 -5.44
N ILE A 55 -17.18 10.87 -4.84
CA ILE A 55 -16.83 11.50 -3.56
C ILE A 55 -16.79 10.49 -2.40
N GLU A 56 -17.65 9.46 -2.44
CA GLU A 56 -17.74 8.42 -1.40
C GLU A 56 -16.45 7.62 -1.23
N PHE A 57 -15.73 7.37 -2.33
CA PHE A 57 -14.52 6.55 -2.32
C PHE A 57 -13.35 7.27 -1.62
N ILE A 58 -13.27 8.60 -1.78
CA ILE A 58 -12.26 9.44 -1.13
C ILE A 58 -12.45 9.41 0.39
N ASP A 59 -13.69 9.55 0.86
CA ASP A 59 -14.01 9.55 2.29
C ASP A 59 -13.65 8.21 2.96
N VAL A 60 -13.87 7.10 2.27
CA VAL A 60 -13.51 5.76 2.77
C VAL A 60 -11.98 5.61 2.87
N ILE A 61 -11.22 6.13 1.91
CA ILE A 61 -9.75 6.08 1.97
C ILE A 61 -9.23 6.97 3.08
N ILE A 62 -9.70 8.21 3.20
CA ILE A 62 -9.24 9.13 4.26
C ILE A 62 -9.58 8.57 5.65
N LYS A 63 -10.75 7.95 5.83
CA LYS A 63 -11.14 7.34 7.11
C LYS A 63 -10.34 6.08 7.46
N ASN A 64 -9.92 5.29 6.46
CA ASN A 64 -9.23 4.00 6.67
C ASN A 64 -7.70 4.05 6.45
N SER A 65 -7.19 5.17 5.96
CA SER A 65 -5.76 5.47 5.96
C SER A 65 -5.42 6.16 7.28
N LEU A 66 -4.38 5.68 7.97
CA LEU A 66 -3.77 6.42 9.10
C LEU A 66 -2.95 7.61 8.56
N LEU A 67 -3.51 8.35 7.59
CA LEU A 67 -2.95 9.56 7.06
C LEU A 67 -3.07 10.61 8.14
N VAL A 68 -1.98 10.81 8.88
CA VAL A 68 -1.91 11.89 9.86
C VAL A 68 -1.73 13.19 9.10
N ILE A 69 -2.84 13.79 8.72
CA ILE A 69 -2.89 15.06 8.00
C ILE A 69 -2.70 16.19 9.02
N TYR A 70 -1.51 16.79 9.03
CA TYR A 70 -1.24 17.99 9.82
C TYR A 70 -1.28 19.22 8.90
N GLN A 71 -2.20 20.14 9.19
CA GLN A 71 -2.34 21.44 8.50
C GLN A 71 -1.33 22.51 8.94
N LYS A 72 -0.31 22.16 9.75
CA LYS A 72 0.65 23.15 10.27
C LYS A 72 2.09 22.76 9.99
N GLU A 73 2.88 23.75 9.57
CA GLU A 73 4.33 23.65 9.41
C GLU A 73 4.98 23.18 10.72
N LEU A 74 5.73 22.08 10.64
CA LEU A 74 6.76 21.76 11.62
C LEU A 74 8.02 21.30 10.88
N LYS A 75 9.08 22.09 11.08
CA LYS A 75 10.41 21.91 10.53
C LYS A 75 11.00 20.55 10.91
N SER A 76 11.80 20.01 9.97
CA SER A 76 12.85 19.00 10.16
C SER A 76 12.46 17.75 10.96
N ASN A 77 12.02 16.68 10.28
CA ASN A 77 12.21 15.27 10.65
C ASN A 77 11.51 14.32 9.66
N GLY A 78 11.89 14.39 8.38
CA GLY A 78 11.41 13.45 7.36
C GLY A 78 9.98 13.68 6.89
N TYR A 79 9.58 14.93 6.65
CA TYR A 79 8.32 15.29 6.00
C TYR A 79 8.61 15.89 4.61
N GLN A 80 7.81 15.54 3.61
CA GLN A 80 7.78 16.17 2.29
C GLN A 80 6.50 17.00 2.19
N TYR A 81 6.65 18.32 1.99
CA TYR A 81 5.55 19.26 1.82
C TYR A 81 5.16 19.36 0.33
N TYR A 82 3.86 19.43 0.04
CA TYR A 82 3.31 19.55 -1.30
C TYR A 82 2.54 20.87 -1.41
N ASP A 83 3.21 21.88 -1.96
CA ASP A 83 2.73 23.27 -2.00
C ASP A 83 1.37 23.41 -2.69
N SER A 84 1.14 22.66 -3.78
CA SER A 84 -0.13 22.71 -4.54
C SER A 84 -1.35 22.21 -3.75
N LEU A 85 -1.13 21.53 -2.63
CA LEU A 85 -2.18 20.96 -1.79
C LEU A 85 -2.18 21.58 -0.38
N GLY A 86 -1.15 22.33 0.00
CA GLY A 86 -0.98 22.88 1.35
C GLY A 86 -0.71 21.81 2.42
N LEU A 87 -0.12 20.66 2.06
CA LEU A 87 -0.02 19.48 2.94
C LEU A 87 1.43 19.04 3.21
N SER A 88 1.71 18.65 4.46
CA SER A 88 2.96 17.96 4.83
C SER A 88 2.73 16.45 4.97
N ILE A 89 3.56 15.64 4.33
CA ILE A 89 3.47 14.16 4.36
C ILE A 89 4.74 13.60 5.01
N ARG A 90 4.61 12.86 6.11
CA ARG A 90 5.74 12.17 6.76
C ARG A 90 6.24 11.00 5.90
N CYS A 91 7.54 10.77 5.87
CA CYS A 91 8.15 9.53 5.41
C CYS A 91 7.64 8.38 6.29
N ALA A 92 6.81 7.56 5.68
CA ALA A 92 6.00 6.56 6.36
C ALA A 92 6.80 5.30 6.70
N ASP A 93 6.48 4.75 7.88
CA ASP A 93 6.81 3.38 8.28
C ASP A 93 6.35 2.42 7.18
N SER A 94 7.24 1.52 6.74
CA SER A 94 6.95 0.54 5.67
C SER A 94 5.72 -0.31 5.98
N LYS A 95 5.44 -0.60 7.27
CA LYS A 95 4.20 -1.27 7.67
C LYS A 95 2.96 -0.42 7.42
N LYS A 96 3.02 0.86 7.74
CA LYS A 96 1.89 1.79 7.54
C LYS A 96 1.61 1.99 6.06
N THR A 97 2.65 2.26 5.26
CA THR A 97 2.52 2.39 3.80
C THR A 97 1.95 1.13 3.16
N LEU A 98 2.45 -0.04 3.57
CA LEU A 98 1.94 -1.29 3.02
C LEU A 98 0.48 -1.53 3.44
N ARG A 99 0.12 -1.25 4.69
CA ARG A 99 -1.28 -1.38 5.15
C ARG A 99 -2.21 -0.49 4.35
N GLU A 100 -1.80 0.73 4.06
CA GLU A 100 -2.55 1.68 3.25
C GLU A 100 -2.76 1.18 1.82
N ILE A 101 -1.69 0.68 1.18
CA ILE A 101 -1.78 0.02 -0.14
C ILE A 101 -2.81 -1.11 -0.09
N LEU A 102 -2.69 -2.03 0.88
CA LEU A 102 -3.61 -3.18 0.99
C LEU A 102 -5.05 -2.74 1.24
N ASN A 103 -5.27 -1.69 2.04
CA ASN A 103 -6.60 -1.16 2.29
C ASN A 103 -7.24 -0.60 1.02
N ILE A 104 -6.50 0.19 0.23
CA ILE A 104 -7.01 0.74 -1.03
C ILE A 104 -7.40 -0.40 -1.99
N LEU A 105 -6.50 -1.38 -2.16
CA LEU A 105 -6.74 -2.51 -3.06
C LEU A 105 -7.93 -3.38 -2.62
N LYS A 106 -8.13 -3.57 -1.31
CA LYS A 106 -9.33 -4.25 -0.78
C LYS A 106 -10.62 -3.51 -1.13
N GLN A 107 -10.64 -2.18 -0.98
CA GLN A 107 -11.82 -1.38 -1.33
C GLN A 107 -12.13 -1.46 -2.82
N LYS A 108 -11.09 -1.49 -3.66
CA LYS A 108 -11.22 -1.70 -5.11
C LYS A 108 -11.54 -3.14 -5.52
N LYS A 109 -11.52 -4.08 -4.59
CA LYS A 109 -11.62 -5.52 -4.87
C LYS A 109 -10.57 -5.95 -5.91
N GLU A 110 -9.33 -5.54 -5.68
CA GLU A 110 -8.19 -5.91 -6.50
C GLU A 110 -7.32 -6.96 -5.82
N ASN A 111 -6.73 -7.82 -6.65
CA ASN A 111 -5.79 -8.84 -6.20
C ASN A 111 -4.38 -8.26 -6.22
N ILE A 112 -3.56 -8.62 -5.23
CA ILE A 112 -2.14 -8.26 -5.21
C ILE A 112 -1.27 -9.44 -4.80
N GLU A 113 -0.16 -9.59 -5.52
CA GLU A 113 0.93 -10.49 -5.18
C GLU A 113 2.19 -9.64 -4.93
N LEU A 114 2.89 -9.91 -3.85
CA LEU A 114 4.14 -9.27 -3.48
C LEU A 114 5.19 -10.31 -3.16
N LYS A 115 6.36 -10.17 -3.77
CA LYS A 115 7.57 -10.85 -3.32
C LYS A 115 8.46 -9.81 -2.66
N LEU A 116 8.74 -10.01 -1.38
CA LEU A 116 9.51 -9.09 -0.55
C LEU A 116 10.81 -9.75 -0.14
N GLN A 117 11.92 -9.01 -0.17
CA GLN A 117 13.10 -9.37 0.61
C GLN A 117 13.14 -8.50 1.87
N LEU A 118 13.18 -9.15 3.02
CA LEU A 118 13.33 -8.50 4.32
C LEU A 118 14.80 -8.11 4.57
N ALA A 119 15.03 -7.23 5.54
CA ALA A 119 16.39 -6.76 5.86
C ALA A 119 17.35 -7.89 6.31
N ASN A 120 16.81 -8.99 6.84
CA ASN A 120 17.57 -10.19 7.21
C ASN A 120 17.81 -11.15 6.03
N GLY A 121 17.43 -10.77 4.80
CA GLY A 121 17.56 -11.61 3.60
C GLY A 121 16.43 -12.62 3.38
N GLU A 122 15.50 -12.76 4.34
CA GLU A 122 14.34 -13.65 4.18
C GLU A 122 13.46 -13.18 3.00
N ILE A 123 13.02 -14.14 2.17
CA ILE A 123 12.09 -13.87 1.08
C ILE A 123 10.68 -14.28 1.50
N VAL A 124 9.77 -13.32 1.46
CA VAL A 124 8.34 -13.49 1.78
C VAL A 124 7.53 -13.32 0.51
N TYR A 125 6.63 -14.27 0.26
CA TYR A 125 5.66 -14.17 -0.82
C TYR A 125 4.30 -13.91 -0.19
N PHE A 126 3.70 -12.77 -0.50
CA PHE A 126 2.40 -12.39 0.01
C PHE A 126 1.37 -12.36 -1.11
N VAL A 127 0.22 -12.97 -0.89
CA VAL A 127 -0.90 -12.96 -1.85
C VAL A 127 -2.17 -12.54 -1.13
N MET A 128 -2.82 -11.51 -1.65
CA MET A 128 -4.15 -11.07 -1.23
C MET A 128 -5.10 -11.17 -2.41
N LEU A 129 -6.11 -12.02 -2.26
CA LEU A 129 -7.19 -12.18 -3.23
C LEU A 129 -8.43 -11.46 -2.73
N SER A 130 -8.96 -10.53 -3.52
CA SER A 130 -10.30 -10.00 -3.30
C SER A 130 -11.31 -11.07 -3.69
N ARG A 131 -12.04 -11.61 -2.72
CA ARG A 131 -13.10 -12.59 -3.01
C ARG A 131 -14.16 -11.92 -3.90
N PHE A 132 -14.38 -12.48 -5.09
CA PHE A 132 -15.60 -12.22 -5.86
C PHE A 132 -16.77 -12.87 -5.13
N ASN A 133 -17.60 -12.09 -4.44
CA ASN A 133 -18.97 -12.51 -4.21
C ASN A 133 -19.73 -12.27 -5.52
N TYR A 134 -19.77 -13.27 -6.40
CA TYR A 134 -20.84 -13.37 -7.38
C TYR A 134 -22.12 -13.67 -6.60
N ILE A 135 -22.92 -12.65 -6.32
CA ILE A 135 -24.36 -12.84 -6.17
C ILE A 135 -24.94 -12.39 -7.50
N MET A 136 -25.06 -13.33 -8.44
CA MET A 136 -26.12 -13.24 -9.43
C MET A 136 -27.37 -13.79 -8.77
N ILE A 137 -28.32 -12.91 -8.44
CA ILE A 137 -29.74 -13.24 -8.37
C ILE A 137 -30.45 -12.10 -9.08
#